data_AF-A0A645EKP3-F1
#
_entry.id   AF-A0A645EKP3-F1
#
_cell.length_a   1.000
_cell.length_b   1.000
_cell.length_c   1.000
_cell.angle_alpha   90.00
_cell.angle_beta   90.00
_cell.angle_gamma   90.00
#
_symmetry.space_group_name_H-M   'P 1'
#
loop_
_entity.id
_entity.type
_entity.pdbx_description
1 polymer ?
#
loop_
_entity_poly.entity_id
_entity_poly.type
_entity_poly.pdbx_seq_one_letter_code
_entity_poly.pdbx_strand_id
1 'polypeptide(L)'
;MQGAMFALDFGLMRDIVVNRRWLAKGHVHPSKGRSSGRAALIWREVERLLRNPRGVVVLLVSAVVPYALLSLGLGNLTPAVSAIVLMFVMVPFFDSLRVLSRTRGLARAFPMSTSQLNGSLTVVPAVLALLWAIAAGPAFVLIGPDAPTPAGLGNGLMKGLITAVAGYIAAMRWVTAKSADYSSPMVATGFGALPPGLMFNLVRGFDVIALITLPVLFGWSPMISIVIAIICYMVLRSGGINTQDLMEQNEEAQRQLAAAKKGGGVSGQREKITYTRSKR
;
A
#
# COMPACT_ATOMS: atom_id res chain seq x y z
N MET A 1 -9.14 22.81 20.05
CA MET A 1 -8.38 21.56 20.28
C MET A 1 -8.25 20.70 19.00
N GLN A 2 -8.03 21.30 17.81
CA GLN A 2 -7.87 20.52 16.56
C GLN A 2 -6.44 20.03 16.31
N GLY A 3 -5.44 20.56 17.01
CA GLY A 3 -4.02 20.25 16.79
C GLY A 3 -3.56 18.86 17.28
N ALA A 4 -4.23 18.26 18.27
CA ALA A 4 -3.81 16.97 18.83
C ALA A 4 -4.06 15.79 17.88
N MET A 5 -5.03 15.88 16.97
CA MET A 5 -5.41 14.76 16.11
C MET A 5 -4.58 14.67 14.81
N PHE A 6 -3.87 15.74 14.42
CA PHE A 6 -2.83 15.65 13.39
C PHE A 6 -1.72 14.66 13.75
N ALA A 7 -1.50 14.42 15.05
CA ALA A 7 -0.54 13.42 15.52
C ALA A 7 -0.93 11.98 15.17
N LEU A 8 -2.21 11.71 14.85
CA LEU A 8 -2.68 10.40 14.40
C LEU A 8 -2.40 10.15 12.90
N ASP A 9 -1.98 11.16 12.14
CA ASP A 9 -1.54 10.97 10.76
C ASP A 9 -0.09 10.49 10.74
N PHE A 10 0.07 9.18 10.93
CA PHE A 10 1.37 8.50 10.83
C PHE A 10 2.07 8.76 9.49
N GLY A 11 1.29 9.05 8.43
CA GLY A 11 1.84 9.41 7.14
C GLY A 11 2.55 10.76 7.16
N LEU A 12 1.90 11.77 7.70
CA LEU A 12 2.47 13.11 7.87
C LEU A 12 3.65 13.09 8.85
N MET A 13 3.50 12.40 9.99
CA MET A 13 4.56 12.28 11.00
C MET A 13 5.85 11.69 10.39
N ARG A 14 5.71 10.62 9.60
CA ARG A 14 6.83 10.01 8.89
C ARG A 14 7.49 10.99 7.92
N ASP A 15 6.70 11.70 7.11
CA ASP A 15 7.24 12.62 6.11
C ASP A 15 8.04 13.76 6.79
N ILE A 16 7.59 14.24 7.96
CA ILE A 16 8.33 15.20 8.79
C ILE A 16 9.66 14.62 9.30
N VAL A 17 9.65 13.40 9.85
CA VAL A 17 10.85 12.74 10.38
C VAL A 17 11.88 12.50 9.28
N VAL A 18 11.44 12.04 8.10
CA VAL A 18 12.31 11.83 6.94
C VAL A 18 12.91 13.16 6.48
N ASN A 19 12.11 14.22 6.38
CA ASN A 19 12.61 15.54 6.00
C ASN A 19 13.67 16.05 6.99
N ARG A 20 13.39 16.01 8.30
CA ARG A 20 14.35 16.40 9.34
C ARG A 20 15.66 15.62 9.26
N ARG A 21 15.58 14.31 8.98
CA ARG A 21 16.76 13.45 8.82
C ARG A 21 17.63 13.88 7.65
N TRP A 22 17.04 14.21 6.49
CA TRP A 22 17.80 14.64 5.32
C TRP A 22 18.31 16.08 5.45
N LEU A 23 17.56 16.97 6.09
CA LEU A 23 18.03 18.30 6.45
C LEU A 23 19.26 18.23 7.36
N ALA A 24 19.24 17.36 8.38
CA ALA A 24 20.39 17.16 9.27
C ALA A 24 21.61 16.57 8.55
N LYS A 25 21.42 15.82 7.46
CA LYS A 25 22.51 15.28 6.65
C LYS A 25 23.19 16.36 5.78
N GLY A 26 22.46 17.42 5.42
CA GLY A 26 22.98 18.62 4.75
C GLY A 26 23.34 18.43 3.27
N HIS A 27 24.23 17.50 2.95
CA HIS A 27 24.69 17.23 1.59
C HIS A 27 24.80 15.73 1.29
N VAL A 28 24.66 15.38 0.02
CA VAL A 28 24.87 14.02 -0.50
C VAL A 28 25.67 14.08 -1.78
N HIS A 29 26.62 13.15 -1.93
CA HIS A 29 27.40 13.03 -3.15
C HIS A 29 26.47 12.69 -4.33
N PRO A 30 26.57 13.41 -5.47
CA PRO A 30 25.83 13.05 -6.65
C PRO A 30 26.35 11.71 -7.18
N SER A 31 25.43 10.89 -7.66
CA SER A 31 25.75 9.66 -8.36
C SER A 31 25.45 9.82 -9.84
N LYS A 32 26.29 9.18 -10.67
CA LYS A 32 25.99 9.10 -12.10
C LYS A 32 24.76 8.23 -12.30
N GLY A 33 23.83 8.70 -13.14
CA GLY A 33 22.72 7.87 -13.60
C GLY A 33 23.23 6.62 -14.29
N ARG A 34 22.54 5.49 -14.10
CA ARG A 34 22.82 4.25 -14.83
C ARG A 34 21.54 3.74 -15.46
N SER A 35 21.67 3.10 -16.63
CA SER A 35 20.58 2.51 -17.41
C SER A 35 19.56 3.53 -17.97
N SER A 36 18.66 3.05 -18.82
CA SER A 36 17.49 3.77 -19.33
C SER A 36 16.18 3.07 -18.94
N GLY A 37 15.06 3.80 -19.05
CA GLY A 37 13.70 3.27 -18.82
C GLY A 37 13.47 2.72 -17.41
N ARG A 38 12.82 1.54 -17.33
CA ARG A 38 12.46 0.90 -16.04
C ARG A 38 13.67 0.54 -15.18
N ALA A 39 14.74 0.10 -15.82
CA ALA A 39 15.97 -0.30 -15.11
C ALA A 39 16.68 0.90 -14.45
N ALA A 40 16.50 2.12 -14.97
CA ALA A 40 17.01 3.33 -14.33
C ALA A 40 16.33 3.58 -12.97
N LEU A 41 15.01 3.34 -12.87
CA LEU A 41 14.27 3.45 -11.61
C LEU A 41 14.73 2.39 -10.60
N ILE A 42 14.86 1.13 -11.05
CA ILE A 42 15.33 0.03 -10.19
C ILE A 42 16.72 0.35 -9.67
N TRP A 43 17.64 0.82 -10.52
CA TRP A 43 18.98 1.19 -10.11
C TRP A 43 18.98 2.35 -9.10
N ARG A 44 18.06 3.30 -9.26
CA ARG A 44 17.91 4.41 -8.30
C ARG A 44 17.45 3.93 -6.93
N GLU A 45 16.55 2.94 -6.88
CA GLU A 45 16.12 2.30 -5.63
C GLU A 45 17.28 1.55 -4.96
N VAL A 46 18.07 0.79 -5.73
CA VAL A 46 19.28 0.10 -5.24
C VAL A 46 20.28 1.11 -4.67
N GLU A 47 20.48 2.23 -5.34
CA GLU A 47 21.40 3.24 -4.87
C GLU A 47 20.93 3.91 -3.57
N ARG A 48 19.62 4.15 -3.43
CA ARG A 48 19.04 4.63 -2.16
C ARG A 48 19.26 3.62 -1.04
N LEU A 49 19.11 2.33 -1.34
CA LEU A 49 19.36 1.25 -0.40
C LEU A 49 20.81 1.26 0.11
N LEU A 50 21.77 1.36 -0.80
CA LEU A 50 23.20 1.42 -0.48
C LEU A 50 23.57 2.66 0.34
N ARG A 51 22.86 3.79 0.15
CA ARG A 51 23.06 5.02 0.94
C ARG A 51 22.47 4.95 2.35
N ASN A 52 21.56 4.01 2.63
CA ASN A 52 20.90 3.85 3.93
C ASN A 52 20.90 2.38 4.38
N PRO A 53 22.08 1.81 4.72
CA PRO A 53 22.19 0.41 5.13
C PRO A 53 21.48 0.11 6.45
N ARG A 54 21.21 1.13 7.28
CA ARG A 54 20.49 0.97 8.56
C ARG A 54 19.14 0.29 8.38
N GLY A 55 18.41 0.60 7.29
CA GLY A 55 17.13 -0.05 7.00
C GLY A 55 17.31 -1.56 6.78
N VAL A 56 18.36 -1.97 6.08
CA VAL A 56 18.66 -3.39 5.81
C VAL A 56 19.02 -4.11 7.09
N VAL A 57 19.77 -3.48 8.00
CA VAL A 57 20.08 -4.07 9.31
C VAL A 57 18.79 -4.32 10.10
N VAL A 58 17.87 -3.35 10.15
CA VAL A 58 16.58 -3.52 10.83
C VAL A 58 15.75 -4.65 10.18
N LEU A 59 15.80 -4.77 8.85
CA LEU A 59 15.17 -5.88 8.13
C LEU A 59 15.77 -7.24 8.49
N LEU A 60 17.09 -7.35 8.58
CA LEU A 60 17.75 -8.60 8.95
C LEU A 60 17.43 -8.98 10.40
N VAL A 61 17.47 -8.01 11.32
CA VAL A 61 17.12 -8.23 12.73
C VAL A 61 15.65 -8.67 12.88
N SER A 62 14.73 -8.15 12.06
CA SER A 62 13.32 -8.56 12.14
C SER A 62 13.09 -10.01 11.73
N ALA A 63 14.02 -10.66 11.01
CA ALA A 63 13.93 -12.08 10.70
C ALA A 63 14.03 -12.98 11.94
N VAL A 64 14.46 -12.44 13.09
CA VAL A 64 14.45 -13.14 14.39
C VAL A 64 13.03 -13.28 14.95
N VAL A 65 12.10 -12.40 14.58
CA VAL A 65 10.74 -12.34 15.16
C VAL A 65 9.96 -13.65 14.98
N PRO A 66 9.92 -14.29 13.79
CA PRO A 66 9.26 -15.58 13.62
C PRO A 66 9.83 -16.69 14.54
N TYR A 67 11.15 -16.71 14.76
CA TYR A 67 11.77 -17.66 15.68
C TYR A 67 11.30 -17.44 17.12
N ALA A 68 11.28 -16.18 17.56
CA ALA A 68 10.79 -15.83 18.89
C ALA A 68 9.32 -16.20 19.08
N LEU A 69 8.45 -15.84 18.13
CA LEU A 69 7.01 -16.10 18.24
C LEU A 69 6.67 -17.60 18.21
N LEU A 70 7.36 -18.39 17.37
CA LEU A 70 7.20 -19.84 17.37
C LEU A 70 7.71 -20.48 18.66
N SER A 71 8.85 -20.00 19.20
CA SER A 71 9.37 -20.48 20.49
C SER A 71 8.44 -20.17 21.67
N LEU A 72 7.64 -19.11 21.57
CA LEU A 72 6.60 -18.74 22.55
C LEU A 72 5.32 -19.56 22.37
N GLY A 73 5.24 -20.45 21.36
CA GLY A 73 4.08 -21.30 21.13
C GLY A 73 2.90 -20.62 20.45
N LEU A 74 3.09 -19.46 19.78
CA LEU A 74 1.99 -18.77 19.08
C LEU A 74 1.45 -19.55 17.86
N GLY A 75 2.16 -20.59 17.41
CA GLY A 75 1.71 -21.50 16.35
C GLY A 75 1.23 -20.75 15.10
N ASN A 76 -0.03 -20.97 14.72
CA ASN A 76 -0.65 -20.39 13.52
C ASN A 76 -0.85 -18.87 13.58
N LEU A 77 -0.73 -18.21 14.74
CA LEU A 77 -0.77 -16.74 14.84
C LEU A 77 0.55 -16.10 14.37
N THR A 78 1.64 -16.85 14.34
CA THR A 78 2.99 -16.35 14.04
C THR A 78 3.09 -15.66 12.68
N PRO A 79 2.54 -16.20 11.58
CA PRO A 79 2.53 -15.52 10.27
C PRO A 79 1.87 -14.14 10.31
N ALA A 80 0.74 -13.99 10.99
CA ALA A 80 0.02 -12.72 11.06
C ALA A 80 0.82 -11.67 11.84
N VAL A 81 1.30 -12.01 13.03
CA VAL A 81 2.08 -11.09 13.88
C VAL A 81 3.42 -10.73 13.22
N SER A 82 4.11 -11.71 12.64
CA SER A 82 5.38 -11.47 11.92
C SER A 82 5.17 -10.59 10.68
N ALA A 83 4.07 -10.78 9.95
CA ALA A 83 3.74 -9.94 8.80
C ALA A 83 3.45 -8.49 9.20
N ILE A 84 2.84 -8.24 10.37
CA ILE A 84 2.64 -6.89 10.91
C ILE A 84 3.99 -6.22 11.19
N VAL A 85 4.90 -6.92 11.87
CA VAL A 85 6.24 -6.38 12.12
C VAL A 85 6.96 -6.11 10.80
N LEU A 86 6.93 -7.06 9.87
CA LEU A 86 7.56 -6.92 8.57
C LEU A 86 6.97 -5.77 7.76
N MET A 87 5.65 -5.53 7.82
CA MET A 87 5.00 -4.39 7.19
C MET A 87 5.68 -3.09 7.64
N PHE A 88 5.82 -2.84 8.94
CA PHE A 88 6.45 -1.63 9.47
C PHE A 88 7.91 -1.50 9.08
N VAL A 89 8.65 -2.60 9.13
CA VAL A 89 10.06 -2.65 8.73
C VAL A 89 10.24 -2.41 7.23
N MET A 90 9.25 -2.79 6.41
CA MET A 90 9.26 -2.62 4.96
C MET A 90 8.91 -1.21 4.49
N VAL A 91 8.14 -0.44 5.26
CA VAL A 91 7.67 0.90 4.82
C VAL A 91 8.81 1.81 4.35
N PRO A 92 9.98 1.94 5.02
CA PRO A 92 11.14 2.74 4.55
C PRO A 92 11.63 2.43 3.13
N PHE A 93 11.39 1.22 2.64
CA PHE A 93 11.87 0.81 1.32
C PHE A 93 10.93 1.22 0.18
N PHE A 94 9.75 1.75 0.50
CA PHE A 94 8.76 2.22 -0.48
C PHE A 94 8.72 3.76 -0.62
N ASP A 95 9.75 4.49 -0.17
CA ASP A 95 9.75 5.97 -0.19
C ASP A 95 9.50 6.58 -1.58
N SER A 96 10.14 6.07 -2.64
CA SER A 96 9.89 6.58 -4.00
C SER A 96 8.46 6.30 -4.47
N LEU A 97 7.92 5.12 -4.15
CA LEU A 97 6.53 4.78 -4.43
C LEU A 97 5.57 5.73 -3.71
N ARG A 98 5.89 6.08 -2.46
CA ARG A 98 5.12 7.05 -1.67
C ARG A 98 5.05 8.43 -2.32
N VAL A 99 6.20 8.94 -2.73
CA VAL A 99 6.31 10.28 -3.32
C VAL A 99 5.53 10.34 -4.63
N LEU A 100 5.63 9.29 -5.45
CA LEU A 100 4.94 9.22 -6.73
C LEU A 100 3.43 8.97 -6.59
N SER A 101 3.01 8.17 -5.61
CA SER A 101 1.58 7.96 -5.35
C SER A 101 0.91 9.23 -4.80
N ARG A 102 1.65 10.05 -4.05
CA ARG A 102 1.16 11.34 -3.52
C ARG A 102 1.26 12.49 -4.52
N THR A 103 2.18 12.43 -5.48
CA THR A 103 2.43 13.51 -6.45
C THR A 103 2.11 13.05 -7.87
N ARG A 104 0.82 13.07 -8.22
CA ARG A 104 0.35 12.64 -9.56
C ARG A 104 1.00 13.44 -10.70
N GLY A 105 1.31 14.72 -10.50
CA GLY A 105 2.00 15.55 -11.49
C GLY A 105 3.40 15.01 -11.84
N LEU A 106 4.15 14.58 -10.82
CA LEU A 106 5.47 13.96 -11.02
C LEU A 106 5.35 12.58 -11.68
N ALA A 107 4.34 11.79 -11.31
CA ALA A 107 4.09 10.50 -11.95
C ALA A 107 3.79 10.64 -13.45
N ARG A 108 3.08 11.71 -13.85
CA ARG A 108 2.78 12.02 -15.27
C ARG A 108 4.01 12.47 -16.07
N ALA A 109 5.08 12.93 -15.43
CA ALA A 109 6.31 13.30 -16.10
C ALA A 109 7.12 12.08 -16.59
N PHE A 110 6.81 10.87 -16.11
CA PHE A 110 7.45 9.65 -16.57
C PHE A 110 6.80 9.14 -17.87
N PRO A 111 7.60 8.72 -18.88
CA PRO A 111 7.10 8.13 -20.12
C PRO A 111 6.71 6.65 -19.93
N MET A 112 5.96 6.33 -18.88
CA MET A 112 5.59 4.97 -18.48
C MET A 112 4.16 4.93 -17.94
N SER A 113 3.48 3.80 -18.09
CA SER A 113 2.16 3.63 -17.45
C SER A 113 2.31 3.48 -15.93
N THR A 114 1.25 3.80 -15.17
CA THR A 114 1.22 3.68 -13.70
C THR A 114 1.61 2.29 -13.22
N SER A 115 1.17 1.23 -13.92
CA SER A 115 1.49 -0.16 -13.57
C SER A 115 2.95 -0.53 -13.81
N GLN A 116 3.60 0.08 -14.82
CA GLN A 116 5.02 -0.09 -15.10
C GLN A 116 5.87 0.69 -14.09
N LEU A 117 5.44 1.91 -13.73
CA LEU A 117 6.09 2.75 -12.73
C LEU A 117 6.05 2.07 -11.36
N ASN A 118 4.85 1.72 -10.88
CA ASN A 118 4.67 1.00 -9.61
C ASN A 118 5.45 -0.31 -9.61
N GLY A 119 5.33 -1.10 -10.68
CA GLY A 119 6.04 -2.36 -10.80
C GLY A 119 7.56 -2.21 -10.71
N SER A 120 8.14 -1.13 -11.25
CA SER A 120 9.60 -0.90 -11.19
C SER A 120 10.05 -0.50 -9.79
N LEU A 121 9.26 0.31 -9.08
CA LEU A 121 9.57 0.79 -7.73
C LEU A 121 9.42 -0.29 -6.66
N THR A 122 8.64 -1.32 -6.93
CA THR A 122 8.41 -2.40 -5.99
C THR A 122 9.39 -3.57 -6.14
N VAL A 123 10.21 -3.61 -7.20
CA VAL A 123 11.21 -4.69 -7.43
C VAL A 123 12.21 -4.78 -6.29
N VAL A 124 12.84 -3.68 -5.89
CA VAL A 124 13.88 -3.70 -4.85
C VAL A 124 13.30 -4.13 -3.49
N PRO A 125 12.17 -3.55 -3.02
CA PRO A 125 11.50 -4.07 -1.83
C PRO A 125 11.07 -5.54 -1.94
N ALA A 126 10.66 -6.00 -3.12
CA ALA A 126 10.30 -7.40 -3.34
C ALA A 126 11.50 -8.34 -3.16
N VAL A 127 12.68 -7.98 -3.70
CA VAL A 127 13.93 -8.73 -3.49
C VAL A 127 14.28 -8.76 -2.00
N LEU A 128 14.15 -7.64 -1.29
CA LEU A 128 14.38 -7.59 0.16
C LEU A 128 13.41 -8.48 0.94
N ALA A 129 12.13 -8.52 0.55
CA ALA A 129 11.14 -9.40 1.16
C ALA A 129 11.46 -10.89 0.89
N LEU A 130 11.95 -11.22 -0.30
CA LEU A 130 12.42 -12.58 -0.61
C LEU A 130 13.65 -12.97 0.23
N LEU A 131 14.62 -12.08 0.39
CA LEU A 131 15.76 -12.32 1.27
C LEU A 131 15.31 -12.52 2.73
N TRP A 132 14.34 -11.73 3.19
CA TRP A 132 13.73 -11.93 4.49
C TRP A 132 13.03 -13.29 4.60
N ALA A 133 12.29 -13.72 3.56
CA ALA A 133 11.63 -15.03 3.52
C ALA A 133 12.64 -16.18 3.61
N ILE A 134 13.80 -16.05 2.97
CA ILE A 134 14.89 -17.04 3.05
C ILE A 134 15.47 -17.11 4.47
N ALA A 135 15.64 -15.95 5.13
CA ALA A 135 16.17 -15.90 6.50
C ALA A 135 15.16 -16.38 7.56
N ALA A 136 13.88 -16.05 7.38
CA ALA A 136 12.80 -16.40 8.31
C ALA A 136 12.19 -17.78 8.05
N GLY A 137 12.27 -18.28 6.81
CA GLY A 137 11.68 -19.56 6.38
C GLY A 137 12.07 -20.75 7.25
N PRO A 138 13.36 -20.92 7.63
CA PRO A 138 13.76 -22.03 8.51
C PRO A 138 13.05 -22.04 9.86
N ALA A 139 12.63 -20.90 10.41
CA ALA A 139 11.86 -20.85 11.66
C ALA A 139 10.57 -21.68 11.57
N PHE A 140 9.84 -21.52 10.47
CA PHE A 140 8.57 -22.20 10.22
C PHE A 140 8.73 -23.69 9.94
N VAL A 141 9.90 -24.13 9.48
CA VAL A 141 10.19 -25.55 9.25
C VAL A 141 10.68 -26.24 10.51
N LEU A 142 11.54 -25.57 11.29
CA LEU A 142 12.25 -26.18 12.43
C LEU A 142 11.44 -26.12 13.73
N ILE A 143 10.66 -25.06 13.94
CA ILE A 143 9.90 -24.82 15.18
C ILE A 143 8.38 -24.82 14.90
N GLY A 144 7.99 -24.79 13.62
CA GLY A 144 6.61 -24.68 13.22
C GLY A 144 5.73 -25.84 13.70
N PRO A 145 4.39 -25.66 13.65
CA PRO A 145 3.44 -26.66 14.13
C PRO A 145 3.30 -27.88 13.19
N ASP A 146 3.91 -27.83 12.00
CA ASP A 146 3.79 -28.90 11.01
C ASP A 146 4.77 -30.05 11.33
N ALA A 147 4.35 -31.29 11.12
CA ALA A 147 5.19 -32.46 11.36
C ALA A 147 6.44 -32.46 10.45
N PRO A 148 7.60 -32.99 10.91
CA PRO A 148 8.86 -33.06 10.16
C PRO A 148 8.81 -34.11 9.04
N THR A 149 7.93 -33.88 8.07
CA THR A 149 7.73 -34.68 6.86
C THR A 149 8.08 -33.84 5.63
N PRO A 150 8.35 -34.43 4.46
CA PRO A 150 8.59 -33.66 3.24
C PRO A 150 7.46 -32.68 2.90
N ALA A 151 6.20 -33.08 3.17
CA ALA A 151 5.03 -32.22 3.02
C ALA A 151 5.01 -31.07 4.05
N GLY A 152 5.38 -31.36 5.31
CA GLY A 152 5.52 -30.35 6.36
C GLY A 152 6.61 -29.32 6.08
N LEU A 153 7.73 -29.76 5.48
CA LEU A 153 8.80 -28.86 5.03
C LEU A 153 8.30 -27.89 3.96
N GLY A 154 7.55 -28.40 2.97
CA GLY A 154 6.91 -27.56 1.96
C GLY A 154 5.94 -26.54 2.56
N ASN A 155 5.08 -26.98 3.47
CA ASN A 155 4.12 -26.11 4.16
C ASN A 155 4.80 -25.04 5.02
N GLY A 156 5.83 -25.39 5.79
CA GLY A 156 6.58 -24.45 6.62
C GLY A 156 7.24 -23.35 5.77
N LEU A 157 7.92 -23.73 4.69
CA LEU A 157 8.51 -22.76 3.75
C LEU A 157 7.45 -21.87 3.10
N MET A 158 6.31 -22.43 2.71
CA MET A 158 5.19 -21.66 2.19
C MET A 158 4.65 -20.65 3.21
N LYS A 159 4.50 -21.04 4.48
CA LYS A 159 4.08 -20.12 5.55
C LYS A 159 5.08 -18.96 5.73
N GLY A 160 6.38 -19.24 5.66
CA GLY A 160 7.42 -18.21 5.66
C GLY A 160 7.32 -17.25 4.46
N LEU A 161 7.12 -17.78 3.26
CA LEU A 161 6.94 -16.99 2.05
C LEU A 161 5.65 -16.15 2.09
N ILE A 162 4.54 -16.73 2.53
CA ILE A 162 3.25 -16.03 2.70
C ILE A 162 3.40 -14.88 3.69
N THR A 163 4.10 -15.10 4.81
CA THR A 163 4.38 -14.08 5.82
C THR A 163 5.15 -12.91 5.20
N ALA A 164 6.19 -13.23 4.42
CA ALA A 164 7.01 -12.22 3.75
C ALA A 164 6.20 -11.40 2.74
N VAL A 165 5.44 -12.09 1.91
CA VAL A 165 4.58 -11.49 0.89
C VAL A 165 3.47 -10.65 1.53
N ALA A 166 2.85 -11.12 2.62
CA ALA A 166 1.83 -10.39 3.35
C ALA A 166 2.37 -9.06 3.89
N GLY A 167 3.52 -9.08 4.57
CA GLY A 167 4.16 -7.86 5.07
C GLY A 167 4.56 -6.89 3.95
N TYR A 168 5.09 -7.40 2.84
CA TYR A 168 5.46 -6.61 1.67
C TYR A 168 4.25 -5.93 0.99
N ILE A 169 3.17 -6.68 0.71
CA ILE A 169 1.96 -6.14 0.07
C ILE A 169 1.26 -5.16 1.02
N ALA A 170 1.21 -5.47 2.32
CA ALA A 170 0.65 -4.58 3.32
C ALA A 170 1.40 -3.25 3.42
N ALA A 171 2.75 -3.29 3.38
CA ALA A 171 3.57 -2.09 3.35
C ALA A 171 3.34 -1.27 2.08
N MET A 172 3.22 -1.94 0.93
CA MET A 172 2.84 -1.28 -0.33
C MET A 172 1.50 -0.56 -0.17
N ARG A 173 0.47 -1.23 0.36
CA ARG A 173 -0.86 -0.64 0.58
C ARG A 173 -0.82 0.54 1.55
N TRP A 174 -0.07 0.42 2.63
CA TRP A 174 0.13 1.50 3.61
C TRP A 174 0.71 2.75 2.94
N VAL A 175 1.70 2.56 2.07
CA VAL A 175 2.42 3.67 1.44
C VAL A 175 1.62 4.34 0.32
N THR A 176 0.87 3.57 -0.45
CA THR A 176 0.02 4.08 -1.52
C THR A 176 -1.27 4.75 -1.01
N ALA A 177 -1.52 4.71 0.29
CA ALA A 177 -2.66 5.37 0.93
C ALA A 177 -2.67 6.88 0.66
N LYS A 178 -3.79 7.38 0.11
CA LYS A 178 -4.07 8.82 0.02
C LYS A 178 -3.99 9.47 1.41
N SER A 179 -3.42 10.68 1.48
CA SER A 179 -3.45 11.52 2.68
C SER A 179 -4.90 11.83 3.06
N ALA A 180 -5.15 12.01 4.36
CA ALA A 180 -6.45 12.46 4.83
C ALA A 180 -6.72 13.88 4.32
N ASP A 181 -7.94 14.13 3.86
CA ASP A 181 -8.39 15.46 3.49
C ASP A 181 -9.01 16.14 4.72
N TYR A 182 -8.30 17.10 5.29
CA TYR A 182 -8.74 17.86 6.45
C TYR A 182 -9.76 18.95 6.10
N SER A 183 -10.01 19.20 4.81
CA SER A 183 -11.10 20.06 4.35
C SER A 183 -12.44 19.33 4.24
N SER A 184 -12.42 17.99 4.29
CA SER A 184 -13.63 17.18 4.28
C SER A 184 -14.46 17.34 5.57
N PRO A 185 -15.80 17.15 5.52
CA PRO A 185 -16.65 17.19 6.71
C PRO A 185 -16.13 16.25 7.80
N MET A 186 -15.82 16.81 8.97
CA MET A 186 -15.27 16.05 10.09
C MET A 186 -16.38 15.24 10.77
N VAL A 187 -16.12 13.96 11.06
CA VAL A 187 -17.03 13.11 11.82
C VAL A 187 -16.62 13.16 13.28
N ALA A 188 -17.57 13.46 14.17
CA ALA A 188 -17.35 13.40 15.60
C ALA A 188 -17.18 11.92 16.02
N THR A 189 -16.01 11.58 16.55
CA THR A 189 -15.73 10.27 17.15
C THR A 189 -15.54 10.42 18.65
N GLY A 190 -15.60 9.31 19.41
CA GLY A 190 -15.33 9.31 20.85
C GLY A 190 -13.95 9.85 21.26
N PHE A 191 -13.02 9.95 20.30
CA PHE A 191 -11.68 10.53 20.49
C PHE A 191 -11.54 11.96 19.96
N GLY A 192 -12.61 12.57 19.44
CA GLY A 192 -12.62 13.90 18.83
C GLY A 192 -13.07 13.89 17.36
N ALA A 193 -13.09 15.07 16.74
CA ALA A 193 -13.49 15.21 15.34
C ALA A 193 -12.39 14.71 14.40
N LEU A 194 -12.69 13.71 13.55
CA LEU A 194 -11.76 13.12 12.60
C LEU A 194 -12.32 13.13 11.18
N PRO A 195 -11.49 13.45 10.16
CA PRO A 195 -11.83 13.17 8.78
C PRO A 195 -12.03 11.66 8.59
N PRO A 196 -13.11 11.21 7.91
CA PRO A 196 -13.34 9.80 7.61
C PRO A 196 -12.13 9.11 6.96
N GLY A 197 -11.42 9.83 6.09
CA GLY A 197 -10.22 9.31 5.43
C GLY A 197 -9.08 8.95 6.39
N LEU A 198 -8.96 9.65 7.52
CA LEU A 198 -7.94 9.34 8.53
C LEU A 198 -8.28 8.05 9.28
N MET A 199 -9.56 7.82 9.58
CA MET A 199 -10.02 6.57 10.22
C MET A 199 -9.70 5.35 9.37
N PHE A 200 -10.01 5.39 8.07
CA PHE A 200 -9.69 4.28 7.16
C PHE A 200 -8.20 4.11 6.93
N ASN A 201 -7.42 5.20 6.97
CA ASN A 201 -5.96 5.14 6.83
C ASN A 201 -5.28 4.39 7.97
N LEU A 202 -5.83 4.40 9.19
CA LEU A 202 -5.27 3.68 10.33
C LEU A 202 -5.31 2.15 10.15
N VAL A 203 -6.30 1.65 9.41
CA VAL A 203 -6.51 0.20 9.18
C VAL A 203 -5.84 -0.29 7.90
N ARG A 204 -5.42 0.61 7.00
CA ARG A 204 -4.79 0.24 5.72
C ARG A 204 -3.54 -0.60 5.98
N GLY A 205 -3.37 -1.68 5.22
CA GLY A 205 -2.24 -2.59 5.36
C GLY A 205 -2.54 -3.74 6.31
N PHE A 206 -3.10 -3.47 7.50
CA PHE A 206 -3.58 -4.53 8.41
C PHE A 206 -4.66 -5.39 7.77
N ASP A 207 -5.55 -4.78 7.01
CA ASP A 207 -6.58 -5.47 6.25
C ASP A 207 -6.02 -6.45 5.20
N VAL A 208 -4.90 -6.12 4.55
CA VAL A 208 -4.19 -7.04 3.63
C VAL A 208 -3.56 -8.19 4.39
N ILE A 209 -2.93 -7.91 5.53
CA ILE A 209 -2.31 -8.96 6.34
C ILE A 209 -3.38 -9.93 6.80
N ALA A 210 -4.48 -9.42 7.36
CA ALA A 210 -5.62 -10.23 7.77
C ALA A 210 -6.09 -11.08 6.59
N LEU A 211 -6.38 -10.48 5.43
CA LEU A 211 -6.89 -11.19 4.26
C LEU A 211 -5.94 -12.30 3.76
N ILE A 212 -4.64 -12.03 3.68
CA ILE A 212 -3.64 -13.00 3.18
C ILE A 212 -3.36 -14.10 4.20
N THR A 213 -3.27 -13.77 5.49
CA THR A 213 -2.89 -14.73 6.54
C THR A 213 -4.07 -15.52 7.10
N LEU A 214 -5.32 -15.10 6.84
CA LEU A 214 -6.54 -15.75 7.33
C LEU A 214 -6.61 -17.25 7.04
N PRO A 215 -6.35 -17.74 5.81
CA PRO A 215 -6.35 -19.18 5.56
C PRO A 215 -5.34 -19.93 6.44
N VAL A 216 -4.13 -19.38 6.61
CA VAL A 216 -3.08 -19.99 7.44
C VAL A 216 -3.46 -19.97 8.92
N LEU A 217 -4.12 -18.91 9.40
CA LEU A 217 -4.60 -18.80 10.78
C LEU A 217 -5.58 -19.93 11.12
N PHE A 218 -6.49 -20.25 10.20
CA PHE A 218 -7.46 -21.34 10.36
C PHE A 218 -6.91 -22.72 9.97
N GLY A 219 -5.62 -22.84 9.66
CA GLY A 219 -4.99 -24.10 9.26
C GLY A 219 -5.42 -24.62 7.89
N TRP A 220 -5.97 -23.76 7.03
CA TRP A 220 -6.29 -24.09 5.64
C TRP A 220 -5.03 -24.17 4.78
N SER A 221 -5.21 -24.66 3.54
CA SER A 221 -4.11 -24.79 2.59
C SER A 221 -3.39 -23.44 2.36
N PRO A 222 -2.06 -23.38 2.53
CA PRO A 222 -1.26 -22.20 2.24
C PRO A 222 -1.40 -21.70 0.79
N MET A 223 -1.81 -22.56 -0.15
CA MET A 223 -2.06 -22.18 -1.54
C MET A 223 -3.15 -21.11 -1.68
N ILE A 224 -4.17 -21.14 -0.82
CA ILE A 224 -5.27 -20.15 -0.86
C ILE A 224 -4.70 -18.76 -0.55
N SER A 225 -3.82 -18.65 0.45
CA SER A 225 -3.14 -17.41 0.79
C SER A 225 -2.25 -16.88 -0.33
N ILE A 226 -1.60 -17.76 -1.08
CA ILE A 226 -0.80 -17.36 -2.25
C ILE A 226 -1.69 -16.77 -3.34
N VAL A 227 -2.82 -17.41 -3.65
CA VAL A 227 -3.77 -16.90 -4.65
C VAL A 227 -4.31 -15.52 -4.22
N ILE A 228 -4.71 -15.38 -2.96
CA ILE A 228 -5.15 -14.11 -2.39
C ILE A 228 -4.05 -13.04 -2.50
N ALA A 229 -2.81 -13.39 -2.16
CA ALA A 229 -1.69 -12.47 -2.25
C ALA A 229 -1.42 -11.99 -3.69
N ILE A 230 -1.51 -12.89 -4.67
CA ILE A 230 -1.38 -12.54 -6.10
C ILE A 230 -2.47 -11.53 -6.50
N ILE A 231 -3.72 -11.78 -6.10
CA ILE A 231 -4.84 -10.88 -6.39
C ILE A 231 -4.59 -9.52 -5.73
N CYS A 232 -4.25 -9.48 -4.45
CA CYS A 232 -3.96 -8.23 -3.73
C CYS A 232 -2.83 -7.44 -4.39
N TYR A 233 -1.74 -8.11 -4.79
CA TYR A 233 -0.62 -7.48 -5.47
C TYR A 233 -1.03 -6.90 -6.82
N MET A 234 -1.79 -7.65 -7.64
CA MET A 234 -2.24 -7.18 -8.94
C MET A 234 -3.14 -5.94 -8.84
N VAL A 235 -4.05 -5.91 -7.87
CA VAL A 235 -4.91 -4.76 -7.60
C VAL A 235 -4.11 -3.53 -7.13
N LEU A 236 -3.13 -3.71 -6.25
CA LEU A 236 -2.31 -2.59 -5.78
C LEU A 236 -1.36 -2.08 -6.87
N ARG A 237 -0.82 -2.99 -7.69
CA ARG A 237 0.06 -2.64 -8.80
C ARG A 237 -0.65 -1.81 -9.86
N SER A 238 -1.91 -2.07 -10.15
CA SER A 238 -2.68 -1.32 -11.16
C SER A 238 -3.06 0.10 -10.74
N GLY A 239 -2.82 0.49 -9.48
CA GLY A 239 -3.18 1.80 -8.93
C GLY A 239 -4.13 1.74 -7.74
N GLY A 240 -4.55 0.53 -7.34
CA GLY A 240 -5.45 0.31 -6.21
C GLY A 240 -6.91 0.65 -6.54
N ILE A 241 -7.83 0.01 -5.79
CA ILE A 241 -9.23 0.42 -5.74
C ILE A 241 -9.37 1.23 -4.44
N ASN A 242 -9.38 2.57 -4.57
CA ASN A 242 -9.64 3.43 -3.42
C ASN A 242 -11.15 3.55 -3.26
N THR A 243 -11.68 3.11 -2.12
CA THR A 243 -13.09 3.25 -1.76
C THR A 243 -13.56 4.71 -1.80
N GLN A 244 -12.67 5.66 -1.51
CA GLN A 244 -12.93 7.10 -1.66
C GLN A 244 -13.12 7.51 -3.12
N ASP A 245 -12.26 7.05 -4.03
CA ASP A 245 -12.38 7.38 -5.47
C ASP A 245 -13.67 6.75 -6.03
N LEU A 246 -14.03 5.55 -5.56
CA LEU A 246 -15.31 4.92 -5.89
C LEU A 246 -16.51 5.69 -5.33
N MET A 247 -16.40 6.21 -4.12
CA MET A 247 -17.46 6.97 -3.48
C MET A 247 -17.64 8.35 -4.11
N GLU A 248 -16.55 9.06 -4.43
CA GLU A 248 -16.54 10.29 -5.22
C GLU A 248 -17.10 10.06 -6.62
N GLN A 249 -16.67 9.00 -7.32
CA GLN A 249 -17.21 8.63 -8.64
C GLN A 249 -18.70 8.27 -8.57
N ASN A 250 -19.13 7.57 -7.51
CA ASN A 250 -20.54 7.25 -7.30
C ASN A 250 -21.35 8.52 -7.01
N GLU A 251 -20.82 9.46 -6.22
CA GLU A 251 -21.47 10.75 -5.96
C GLU A 251 -21.56 11.59 -7.24
N GLU A 252 -20.51 11.66 -8.05
CA GLU A 252 -20.51 12.35 -9.34
C GLU A 252 -21.47 11.69 -10.33
N ALA A 253 -21.47 10.36 -10.42
CA ALA A 253 -22.40 9.61 -11.24
C ALA A 253 -23.85 9.81 -10.77
N GLN A 254 -24.10 9.83 -9.46
CA GLN A 254 -25.42 10.13 -8.90
C GLN A 254 -25.84 11.57 -9.18
N ARG A 255 -24.93 12.55 -9.12
CA ARG A 255 -25.20 13.95 -9.51
C ARG A 255 -25.51 14.07 -10.98
N GLN A 256 -24.79 13.36 -11.86
CA GLN A 256 -25.07 13.31 -13.30
C GLN A 256 -26.42 12.64 -13.59
N LEU A 257 -26.75 11.54 -12.92
CA LEU A 257 -28.05 10.87 -13.03
C LEU A 257 -29.20 11.75 -12.51
N ALA A 258 -28.99 12.48 -11.42
CA ALA A 258 -29.97 13.41 -10.87
C ALA A 258 -30.15 14.64 -11.79
N ALA A 259 -29.07 15.16 -12.38
CA ALA A 259 -29.14 16.22 -13.38
C ALA A 259 -29.84 15.75 -14.66
N ALA A 260 -29.57 14.53 -15.13
CA ALA A 260 -30.26 13.92 -16.26
C ALA A 260 -31.76 13.68 -15.98
N LYS A 261 -32.12 13.24 -14.77
CA LYS A 261 -33.53 13.12 -14.33
C LYS A 261 -34.24 14.47 -14.24
N LYS A 262 -33.54 15.54 -13.83
CA LYS A 262 -34.09 16.92 -13.82
C LYS A 262 -34.21 17.52 -15.23
N GLY A 263 -33.30 17.16 -16.16
CA GLY A 263 -33.33 17.58 -17.56
C GLY A 263 -34.35 16.84 -18.43
N GLY A 264 -34.75 15.61 -18.05
CA GLY A 264 -35.74 14.80 -18.75
C GLY A 264 -37.21 15.21 -18.54
N GLY A 265 -37.47 16.28 -17.78
CA GLY A 265 -38.82 16.75 -17.42
C GLY A 265 -39.41 17.88 -18.27
N VAL A 266 -38.71 18.39 -19.29
CA VAL A 266 -39.17 19.55 -20.08
C VAL A 266 -39.08 19.25 -21.59
N SER A 267 -39.89 18.32 -22.08
CA SER A 267 -40.18 18.18 -23.51
C SER A 267 -41.69 18.38 -23.74
N GLY A 268 -42.13 19.63 -23.70
CA GLY A 268 -43.56 19.94 -23.79
C GLY A 268 -43.92 21.38 -24.17
N GLN A 269 -42.99 22.25 -24.58
CA GLN A 269 -43.35 23.54 -25.16
C GLN A 269 -42.86 23.63 -26.60
N ARG A 270 -43.80 23.40 -27.53
CA ARG A 270 -43.65 23.74 -28.96
C ARG A 270 -43.57 25.26 -29.08
N GLU A 271 -42.37 25.79 -29.29
CA GLU A 271 -42.19 27.17 -29.72
C GLU A 271 -42.67 27.29 -31.18
N LYS A 272 -43.77 28.03 -31.40
CA LYS A 272 -44.29 28.35 -32.74
C LYS A 272 -43.46 29.51 -33.31
N ILE A 273 -42.58 29.20 -34.25
CA ILE A 273 -41.83 30.22 -35.01
C ILE A 273 -42.78 30.81 -36.08
N THR A 274 -43.19 32.06 -35.91
CA THR A 274 -43.98 32.81 -36.90
C THR A 274 -43.03 33.63 -37.79
N TYR A 275 -42.99 33.31 -39.09
CA TYR A 275 -42.23 34.07 -40.08
C TYR A 275 -43.07 35.21 -40.66
N THR A 276 -42.69 36.46 -40.41
CA THR A 276 -43.21 37.63 -41.13
C THR A 276 -42.39 37.87 -42.39
N ARG A 277 -43.00 37.63 -43.55
CA ARG A 277 -42.40 37.84 -44.87
C ARG A 277 -42.55 39.33 -45.25
N SER A 278 -41.45 40.08 -45.21
CA SER A 278 -41.38 41.43 -45.80
C SER A 278 -41.62 41.34 -47.31
N LYS A 279 -42.66 42.03 -47.81
CA LYS A 279 -42.84 42.31 -49.23
C LYS A 279 -42.08 43.58 -49.59
N ARG A 280 -41.41 43.54 -50.74
CA ARG A 280 -40.86 44.69 -51.48
C ARG A 280 -41.93 45.75 -51.75
#